data_AF-A0A0P7TQH1-F1
#
_entry.id   AF-A0A0P7TQH1-F1
#
_cell.length_a   1.000
_cell.length_b   1.000
_cell.length_c   1.000
_cell.angle_alpha   90.00
_cell.angle_beta   90.00
_cell.angle_gamma   90.00
#
_symmetry.space_group_name_H-M   'P 1'
#
loop_
_entity.id
_entity.type
_entity.pdbx_description
1 polymer ?
#
loop_
_entity_poly.entity_id
_entity_poly.type
_entity_poly.pdbx_seq_one_letter_code
_entity_poly.pdbx_strand_id
1 'polypeptide(L)'
;MMIRVLLLSALCLVGLKAQCPDPNSLKDAEGNKVCARMFEDSHYYNEQSCGGQYLDAYSLDDVPIIPYAWNNRISSLVVSTRCSLTVWSRVKKEGKNRKFSAGIQYRLKEVAQGLFGNWNDDISGYYCEC
;
A
#
# COMPACT_ATOMS: atom_id res chain seq x y z
N MET A 1 -10.28 -51.56 -13.12
CA MET A 1 -10.72 -50.61 -12.08
C MET A 1 -9.67 -50.57 -10.97
N MET A 2 -8.78 -49.57 -10.98
CA MET A 2 -8.41 -48.76 -9.80
C MET A 2 -7.34 -47.73 -10.24
N ILE A 3 -7.76 -46.47 -10.30
CA ILE A 3 -6.93 -45.29 -10.56
C ILE A 3 -6.10 -44.99 -9.30
N ARG A 4 -4.83 -44.62 -9.45
CA ARG A 4 -4.08 -43.89 -8.41
C ARG A 4 -3.45 -42.65 -9.01
N VAL A 5 -4.18 -41.54 -8.95
CA VAL A 5 -3.65 -40.19 -9.17
C VAL A 5 -2.91 -39.80 -7.90
N LEU A 6 -1.59 -39.69 -7.97
CA LEU A 6 -0.77 -39.05 -6.96
C LEU A 6 -0.72 -37.55 -7.27
N LEU A 7 -1.68 -36.80 -6.72
CA LEU A 7 -1.64 -35.35 -6.62
C LEU A 7 -0.60 -34.98 -5.54
N LEU A 8 0.61 -34.61 -5.97
CA LEU A 8 1.55 -33.88 -5.12
C LEU A 8 1.17 -32.40 -5.12
N SER A 9 0.28 -32.03 -4.21
CA SER A 9 0.03 -30.64 -3.84
C SER A 9 1.25 -30.09 -3.11
N ALA A 10 2.14 -29.41 -3.85
CA ALA A 10 3.17 -28.58 -3.27
C ALA A 10 2.50 -27.34 -2.64
N LEU A 11 2.06 -27.48 -1.39
CA LEU A 11 1.76 -26.35 -0.52
C LEU A 11 3.06 -25.57 -0.29
N CYS A 12 3.29 -24.55 -1.10
CA CYS A 12 4.23 -23.50 -0.76
C CYS A 12 3.71 -22.80 0.50
N LEU A 13 4.11 -23.30 1.66
CA LEU A 13 4.14 -22.55 2.91
C LEU A 13 5.18 -21.44 2.74
N VAL A 14 4.80 -20.39 2.01
CA VAL A 14 5.55 -19.14 2.00
C VAL A 14 5.43 -18.62 3.44
N GLY A 15 6.54 -18.67 4.18
CA GLY A 15 6.55 -18.33 5.59
C GLY A 15 5.90 -16.98 5.85
N LEU A 16 5.24 -16.85 7.01
CA LEU A 16 4.72 -15.58 7.53
C LEU A 16 5.90 -14.62 7.78
N LYS A 17 6.46 -14.08 6.71
CA LYS A 17 7.17 -12.81 6.74
C LYS A 17 6.12 -11.72 6.79
N ALA A 18 6.46 -10.61 7.44
CA ALA A 18 5.62 -9.42 7.36
C ALA A 18 5.27 -9.17 5.89
N GLN A 19 3.98 -9.10 5.55
CA GLN A 19 3.57 -9.02 4.14
C GLN A 19 3.97 -7.67 3.51
N CYS A 20 4.26 -6.67 4.35
CA CYS A 20 4.84 -5.40 3.92
C CYS A 20 6.28 -5.57 3.40
N PRO A 21 6.59 -5.10 2.18
CA PRO A 21 7.95 -5.07 1.66
C PRO A 21 8.86 -4.11 2.45
N ASP A 22 10.16 -4.39 2.45
CA ASP A 22 11.15 -3.51 3.08
C ASP A 22 11.27 -2.16 2.32
N PRO A 23 11.18 -1.01 2.99
CA PRO A 23 11.29 0.32 2.38
C PRO A 23 12.60 0.57 1.60
N ASN A 24 13.71 -0.06 1.97
CA ASN A 24 15.01 0.11 1.32
C ASN A 24 15.11 -0.67 0.01
N SER A 25 14.29 -1.71 -0.17
CA SER A 25 14.31 -2.58 -1.35
C SER A 25 12.99 -2.57 -2.12
N LEU A 26 12.17 -1.53 -1.95
CA LEU A 26 10.88 -1.42 -2.63
C LEU A 26 11.06 -1.22 -4.14
N LYS A 27 10.67 -2.23 -4.91
CA LYS A 27 10.76 -2.27 -6.38
C LYS A 27 9.51 -2.88 -7.00
N ASP A 28 9.25 -2.55 -8.26
CA ASP A 28 8.23 -3.22 -9.07
C ASP A 28 8.73 -4.59 -9.59
N ALA A 29 7.93 -5.26 -10.41
CA ALA A 29 8.26 -6.58 -10.96
C ALA A 29 9.42 -6.51 -11.98
N GLU A 30 9.58 -5.37 -12.63
CA GLU A 30 10.62 -5.06 -13.61
C GLU A 30 11.93 -4.61 -12.94
N GLY A 31 11.92 -4.36 -11.63
CA GLY A 31 13.07 -3.97 -10.83
C GLY A 31 13.30 -2.46 -10.72
N ASN A 32 12.38 -1.63 -11.21
CA ASN A 32 12.44 -0.18 -11.07
C ASN A 32 12.16 0.24 -9.63
N LYS A 33 12.74 1.37 -9.21
CA LYS A 33 12.50 1.93 -7.88
C LYS A 33 11.07 2.47 -7.80
N VAL A 34 10.31 1.98 -6.83
CA VAL A 34 8.97 2.50 -6.49
C VAL A 34 9.12 3.54 -5.38
N CYS A 35 8.41 4.67 -5.49
CA CYS A 35 8.43 5.73 -4.49
C CYS A 35 7.59 5.33 -3.27
N ALA A 36 6.36 4.85 -3.50
CA ALA A 36 5.52 4.26 -2.47
C ALA A 36 4.62 3.17 -3.05
N ARG A 37 4.32 2.14 -2.24
CA ARG A 37 3.33 1.11 -2.55
C ARG A 37 2.17 1.23 -1.57
N MET A 38 0.98 1.41 -2.11
CA MET A 38 -0.28 1.58 -1.36
C MET A 38 -1.09 0.29 -1.48
N PHE A 39 -1.50 -0.28 -0.35
CA PHE A 39 -2.18 -1.57 -0.27
C PHE A 39 -3.64 -1.41 0.11
N GLU A 40 -4.46 -2.27 -0.46
CA GLU A 40 -5.89 -2.35 -0.17
C GLU A 40 -6.14 -2.70 1.30
N ASP A 41 -5.45 -3.73 1.82
CA ASP A 41 -5.78 -4.28 3.12
C ASP A 41 -4.79 -3.88 4.21
N SER A 42 -5.31 -3.76 5.44
CA SER A 42 -4.53 -3.72 6.66
C SER A 42 -5.06 -4.74 7.66
N HIS A 43 -4.20 -5.22 8.56
CA HIS A 43 -4.60 -6.20 9.57
C HIS A 43 -4.46 -5.65 10.99
N TYR A 44 -5.01 -6.35 11.98
CA TYR A 44 -4.79 -6.00 13.38
C TYR A 44 -3.33 -6.22 13.80
N TYR A 45 -2.72 -7.32 13.36
CA TYR A 45 -1.30 -7.60 13.55
C TYR A 45 -0.46 -6.96 12.44
N ASN A 46 0.56 -6.17 12.79
CA ASN A 46 1.35 -5.39 11.83
C ASN A 46 2.04 -6.28 10.79
N GLU A 47 2.53 -7.45 11.21
CA GLU A 47 3.14 -8.47 10.36
C GLU A 47 2.16 -9.07 9.33
N GLN A 48 0.85 -8.85 9.47
CA GLN A 48 -0.16 -9.33 8.53
C GLN A 48 -0.78 -8.18 7.70
N SER A 49 -0.31 -6.94 7.86
CA SER A 49 -0.72 -5.80 7.03
C SER A 49 -0.01 -5.79 5.66
N CYS A 50 -0.40 -4.87 4.78
CA CYS A 50 0.02 -4.81 3.38
C CYS A 50 -0.47 -6.00 2.56
N GLY A 51 -1.72 -6.41 2.82
CA GLY A 51 -2.40 -7.47 2.08
C GLY A 51 -3.15 -6.95 0.85
N GLY A 52 -3.85 -7.87 0.18
CA GLY A 52 -4.71 -7.55 -0.95
C GLY A 52 -3.97 -7.11 -2.21
N GLN A 53 -4.65 -6.34 -3.05
CA GLN A 53 -4.03 -5.69 -4.21
C GLN A 53 -3.17 -4.50 -3.76
N TYR A 54 -2.33 -4.00 -4.67
CA TYR A 54 -1.53 -2.79 -4.42
C TYR A 54 -1.50 -1.86 -5.64
N LEU A 55 -1.28 -0.58 -5.35
CA LEU A 55 -1.02 0.50 -6.31
C LEU A 55 0.37 1.07 -6.04
N ASP A 56 1.24 1.01 -7.06
CA ASP A 56 2.55 1.63 -7.02
C ASP A 56 2.47 3.09 -7.46
N ALA A 57 3.15 3.96 -6.71
CA ALA A 57 3.45 5.34 -7.08
C ALA A 57 4.95 5.45 -7.36
N TYR A 58 5.30 6.03 -8.49
CA TYR A 58 6.66 6.29 -8.92
C TYR A 58 7.11 7.70 -8.51
N SER A 59 8.40 7.97 -8.66
CA SER A 59 8.97 9.28 -8.34
C SER A 59 8.38 10.34 -9.28
N LEU A 60 7.97 11.47 -8.70
CA LEU A 60 7.30 12.58 -9.38
C LEU A 60 5.92 12.26 -9.94
N ASP A 61 5.33 11.11 -9.58
CA ASP A 61 3.95 10.82 -9.94
C ASP A 61 3.03 11.81 -9.23
N ASP A 62 2.39 12.65 -10.04
CA ASP A 62 1.38 13.60 -9.63
C ASP A 62 0.01 13.13 -10.11
N VAL A 63 -0.75 12.52 -9.19
CA VAL A 63 -2.05 11.92 -9.47
C VAL A 63 -3.13 12.68 -8.69
N PRO A 64 -3.70 13.74 -9.29
CA PRO A 64 -4.76 14.52 -8.65
C PRO A 64 -6.06 13.72 -8.52
N ILE A 65 -6.28 12.71 -9.37
CA ILE A 65 -7.45 11.83 -9.34
C ILE A 65 -6.93 10.39 -9.45
N ILE A 66 -7.00 9.65 -8.35
CA ILE A 66 -6.61 8.24 -8.33
C ILE A 66 -7.57 7.41 -9.21
N PRO A 67 -7.12 6.30 -9.84
CA PRO A 67 -8.03 5.43 -10.58
C PRO A 67 -9.26 5.04 -9.76
N TYR A 68 -10.43 5.01 -10.38
CA TYR A 68 -11.70 4.78 -9.67
C TYR A 68 -11.71 3.52 -8.80
N ALA A 69 -11.06 2.44 -9.26
CA ALA A 69 -10.92 1.18 -8.52
C ALA A 69 -10.09 1.28 -7.22
N TRP A 70 -9.41 2.40 -7.00
CA TRP A 70 -8.52 2.67 -5.87
C TRP A 70 -8.98 3.83 -4.99
N ASN A 71 -9.95 4.62 -5.46
CA ASN A 71 -10.49 5.73 -4.68
C ASN A 71 -11.11 5.18 -3.39
N ASN A 72 -10.64 5.69 -2.25
CA ASN A 72 -11.14 5.31 -0.93
C ASN A 72 -11.00 3.80 -0.65
N ARG A 73 -9.86 3.22 -1.00
CA ARG A 73 -9.58 1.77 -0.83
C ARG A 73 -8.28 1.45 -0.10
N ILE A 74 -7.39 2.41 0.07
CA ILE A 74 -6.07 2.17 0.61
C ILE A 74 -6.15 2.12 2.14
N SER A 75 -5.70 1.02 2.74
CA SER A 75 -5.69 0.82 4.20
C SER A 75 -4.28 0.70 4.81
N SER A 76 -3.24 0.45 4.01
CA SER A 76 -1.84 0.47 4.47
C SER A 76 -0.89 0.92 3.36
N LEU A 77 0.31 1.37 3.70
CA LEU A 77 1.28 1.83 2.70
C LEU A 77 2.73 1.68 3.15
N VAL A 78 3.63 1.59 2.17
CA VAL A 78 5.09 1.59 2.35
C VAL A 78 5.67 2.70 1.49
N VAL A 79 6.45 3.60 2.10
CA VAL A 79 7.18 4.66 1.40
C VAL A 79 8.65 4.31 1.38
N SER A 80 9.26 4.31 0.19
CA SER A 80 10.67 3.97 0.02
C SER A 80 11.58 4.97 0.74
N THR A 81 12.80 4.53 1.06
CA THR A 81 13.77 5.41 1.70
C THR A 81 14.14 6.61 0.84
N ARG A 82 14.32 7.74 1.53
CA ARG A 82 14.54 9.07 0.93
C ARG A 82 13.39 9.57 0.07
N CYS A 83 12.22 8.93 0.13
CA CYS A 83 11.02 9.39 -0.54
C CYS A 83 9.98 9.87 0.48
N SER A 84 8.98 10.57 -0.03
CA SER A 84 7.79 10.93 0.72
C SER A 84 6.55 10.87 -0.17
N LEU A 85 5.44 10.47 0.42
CA LEU A 85 4.14 10.38 -0.24
C LEU A 85 3.20 11.38 0.40
N THR A 86 2.71 12.34 -0.37
CA THR A 86 1.63 13.22 0.05
C THR A 86 0.33 12.70 -0.52
N VAL A 87 -0.70 12.57 0.31
CA VAL A 87 -2.04 12.11 -0.09
C VAL A 87 -3.09 13.16 0.24
N TRP A 88 -4.20 13.11 -0.50
CA TRP A 88 -5.36 13.98 -0.32
C TRP A 88 -6.64 13.17 -0.19
N SER A 89 -7.54 13.67 0.65
CA SER A 89 -8.81 13.01 0.96
C SER A 89 -9.91 13.25 -0.07
N ARG A 90 -9.67 14.16 -1.01
CA ARG A 90 -10.58 14.44 -2.11
C ARG A 90 -9.79 14.55 -3.40
N VAL A 91 -10.47 14.21 -4.49
CA VAL A 91 -9.97 14.36 -5.86
C VAL A 91 -9.51 15.80 -6.12
N LYS A 92 -8.68 15.99 -7.15
CA LYS A 92 -8.06 17.26 -7.53
C LYS A 92 -7.19 17.87 -6.42
N LYS A 93 -6.66 17.03 -5.53
CA LYS A 93 -5.82 17.44 -4.39
C LYS A 93 -6.52 18.40 -3.42
N GLU A 94 -7.81 18.18 -3.21
CA GLU A 94 -8.61 18.97 -2.27
C GLU A 94 -8.76 18.27 -0.91
N GLY A 95 -9.46 18.93 0.01
CA GLY A 95 -9.75 18.37 1.33
C GLY A 95 -8.54 18.40 2.26
N LYS A 96 -8.42 17.38 3.11
CA LYS A 96 -7.29 17.26 4.02
C LYS A 96 -6.14 16.58 3.28
N ASN A 97 -4.91 16.89 3.68
CA ASN A 97 -3.72 16.23 3.16
C ASN A 97 -2.86 15.67 4.30
N ARG A 98 -2.03 14.69 3.95
CA ARG A 98 -1.05 14.10 4.86
C ARG A 98 0.20 13.72 4.09
N LYS A 99 1.36 14.09 4.64
CA LYS A 99 2.66 13.64 4.16
C LYS A 99 3.15 12.45 4.99
N PHE A 100 3.38 11.32 4.34
CA PHE A 100 4.03 10.14 4.87
C PHE A 100 5.52 10.19 4.49
N SER A 101 6.38 10.06 5.50
CA SER A 101 7.83 9.92 5.28
C SER A 101 8.18 8.45 5.03
N ALA A 102 9.42 8.20 4.61
CA ALA A 102 9.96 6.86 4.44
C ALA A 102 9.65 5.92 5.63
N GLY A 103 9.21 4.70 5.32
CA GLY A 103 8.83 3.71 6.31
C GLY A 103 7.54 2.97 5.96
N ILE A 104 7.02 2.23 6.94
CA ILE A 104 5.80 1.43 6.80
C ILE A 104 4.71 2.06 7.66
N GLN A 105 3.57 2.37 7.05
CA GLN A 105 2.33 2.67 7.77
C GLN A 105 1.43 1.44 7.70
N TYR A 106 1.52 0.59 8.71
CA TYR A 106 0.81 -0.70 8.74
C TYR A 106 -0.71 -0.56 8.70
N ARG A 107 -1.25 0.52 9.26
CA ARG A 107 -2.68 0.72 9.48
C ARG A 107 -3.04 2.19 9.35
N LEU A 108 -3.75 2.57 8.28
CA LEU A 108 -4.18 3.95 8.09
C LEU A 108 -5.32 4.36 9.03
N LYS A 109 -6.06 3.37 9.57
CA LYS A 109 -7.05 3.60 10.62
C LYS A 109 -6.51 4.26 11.90
N GLU A 110 -5.20 4.19 12.12
CA GLU A 110 -4.51 4.79 13.27
C GLU A 110 -3.97 6.19 12.99
N VAL A 111 -4.00 6.60 11.72
CA VAL A 111 -3.54 7.92 11.31
C VAL A 111 -4.76 8.82 11.33
N ALA A 112 -4.86 9.64 12.38
CA ALA A 112 -5.96 10.57 12.54
C ALA A 112 -6.01 11.59 11.39
N GLN A 113 -7.22 11.96 11.01
CA GLN A 113 -7.47 12.99 9.99
C GLN A 113 -7.96 14.29 10.63
N GLY A 114 -7.61 14.57 11.88
CA GLY A 114 -8.18 15.64 12.70
C GLY A 114 -8.99 15.06 13.86
N LEU A 115 -10.03 15.78 14.31
CA LEU A 115 -10.85 15.38 15.47
C LEU A 115 -11.75 14.17 15.19
N PHE A 116 -12.20 14.03 13.94
CA PHE A 116 -13.05 12.93 13.49
C PHE A 116 -12.44 12.31 12.24
N GLY A 117 -12.43 10.97 12.21
CA GLY A 117 -11.95 10.18 11.07
C GLY A 117 -10.46 9.87 11.09
N ASN A 118 -10.07 8.98 10.18
CA ASN A 118 -8.72 8.52 9.95
C ASN A 118 -8.49 8.36 8.44
N TRP A 119 -7.28 7.99 8.05
CA TRP A 119 -6.90 7.87 6.64
C TRP A 119 -7.26 6.52 5.99
N ASN A 120 -7.89 5.60 6.72
CA ASN A 120 -8.31 4.32 6.14
C ASN A 120 -9.38 4.57 5.09
N ASP A 121 -9.18 4.05 3.89
CA ASP A 121 -10.16 4.14 2.81
C ASP A 121 -10.58 5.59 2.50
N ASP A 122 -9.65 6.54 2.63
CA ASP A 122 -9.95 7.98 2.46
C ASP A 122 -8.87 8.70 1.61
N ILE A 123 -8.22 7.98 0.71
CA ILE A 123 -7.25 8.54 -0.25
C ILE A 123 -7.91 8.63 -1.63
N SER A 124 -7.91 9.83 -2.22
CA SER A 124 -8.48 10.11 -3.54
C SER A 124 -7.49 10.75 -4.53
N GLY A 125 -6.31 11.13 -4.04
CA GLY A 125 -5.22 11.69 -4.85
C GLY A 125 -3.90 11.61 -4.11
N TYR A 126 -2.80 11.62 -4.85
CA TYR A 126 -1.45 11.53 -4.28
C TYR A 126 -0.39 12.23 -5.12
N TYR A 127 0.74 12.48 -4.49
CA TYR A 127 1.97 12.97 -5.09
C TYR A 127 3.14 12.32 -4.37
N CYS A 128 4.05 11.71 -5.12
CA CYS A 128 5.20 11.03 -4.54
C CYS A 128 6.51 11.68 -5.02
N GLU A 129 7.41 11.98 -4.08
CA GLU A 129 8.71 12.59 -4.37
C GLU A 129 9.84 11.80 -3.72
N CYS A 130 10.93 11.63 -4.47
CA CYS A 130 12.24 11.15 -4.06
C CYS A 130 13.27 12.13 -4.67
#